data_AF-A0A6I1ZX84-F1
#
_entry.id   AF-A0A6I1ZX84-F1
#
_cell.length_a   1.000
_cell.length_b   1.000
_cell.length_c   1.000
_cell.angle_alpha   90.00
_cell.angle_beta   90.00
_cell.angle_gamma   90.00
#
_symmetry.space_group_name_H-M   'P 1'
#
loop_
_entity.id
_entity.type
_entity.pdbx_description
1 polymer ?
#
loop_
_entity_poly.entity_id
_entity_poly.type
_entity_poly.pdbx_seq_one_letter_code
_entity_poly.pdbx_strand_id
1 'polypeptide(L)'
;MGYKDRDSLKDILDAVRLVQSFVQDIGQDTFNGDDMRQSAVIRQLEIIGEATKRLSPELRAGHPAILWEDMAGMRDILIHAYDHLNLNLIWNTATVHVPDLIRQIEPLMPSDE
;
A
#
# COMPACT_ATOMS: atom_id res chain seq x y z
N MET A 1 -5.79 -20.65 0.19
CA MET A 1 -5.95 -19.26 0.67
C MET A 1 -7.19 -19.19 1.52
N GLY A 2 -7.10 -18.67 2.75
CA GLY A 2 -8.27 -18.52 3.63
C GLY A 2 -9.15 -17.33 3.24
N TYR A 3 -10.40 -17.28 3.73
CA TYR A 3 -11.30 -16.13 3.50
C TYR A 3 -10.65 -14.80 3.96
N LYS A 4 -9.97 -14.81 5.11
CA LYS A 4 -9.27 -13.64 5.66
C LYS A 4 -8.11 -13.14 4.78
N ASP A 5 -7.42 -14.06 4.10
CA ASP A 5 -6.36 -13.69 3.16
C ASP A 5 -6.96 -12.98 1.94
N ARG A 6 -8.09 -13.48 1.43
CA ARG A 6 -8.81 -12.86 0.29
C ARG A 6 -9.23 -11.43 0.61
N ASP A 7 -9.84 -11.23 1.76
CA ASP A 7 -10.29 -9.89 2.19
C ASP A 7 -9.10 -8.95 2.36
N SER A 8 -8.01 -9.44 2.96
CA SER A 8 -6.80 -8.62 3.16
C SER A 8 -6.10 -8.28 1.84
N LEU A 9 -6.01 -9.21 0.88
CA LEU A 9 -5.48 -8.92 -0.45
C LEU A 9 -6.37 -7.92 -1.21
N LYS A 10 -7.70 -8.02 -1.05
CA LYS A 10 -8.64 -7.05 -1.60
C LYS A 10 -8.44 -5.66 -0.99
N ASP A 11 -8.32 -5.56 0.32
CA ASP A 11 -8.05 -4.30 1.02
C ASP A 11 -6.76 -3.65 0.49
N ILE A 12 -5.70 -4.45 0.30
CA ILE A 12 -4.44 -3.96 -0.28
C ILE A 12 -4.67 -3.45 -1.71
N LEU A 13 -5.32 -4.22 -2.58
CA LEU A 13 -5.57 -3.81 -3.97
C LEU A 13 -6.39 -2.53 -4.08
N ASP A 14 -7.45 -2.43 -3.29
CA ASP A 14 -8.32 -1.25 -3.30
C ASP A 14 -7.56 -0.01 -2.78
N ALA A 15 -6.76 -0.16 -1.72
CA ALA A 15 -5.92 0.92 -1.21
C ALA A 15 -4.83 1.34 -2.22
N VAL A 16 -4.17 0.40 -2.89
CA VAL A 16 -3.17 0.67 -3.93
C VAL A 16 -3.79 1.47 -5.09
N ARG A 17 -4.98 1.06 -5.57
CA ARG A 17 -5.71 1.77 -6.63
C ARG A 17 -6.07 3.19 -6.21
N LEU A 18 -6.49 3.40 -4.96
CA LEU A 18 -6.74 4.74 -4.42
C LEU A 18 -5.47 5.60 -4.38
N VAL A 19 -4.35 5.06 -3.86
CA VAL A 19 -3.06 5.78 -3.86
C VAL A 19 -2.70 6.23 -5.27
N GLN A 20 -2.76 5.31 -6.25
CA GLN A 20 -2.49 5.64 -7.66
C GLN A 20 -3.39 6.77 -8.15
N SER A 21 -4.70 6.67 -7.90
CA SER A 21 -5.66 7.69 -8.36
C SER A 21 -5.38 9.07 -7.75
N PHE A 22 -4.83 9.14 -6.54
CA PHE A 22 -4.52 10.40 -5.87
C PHE A 22 -3.26 11.07 -6.40
N VAL A 23 -2.28 10.29 -6.87
CA VAL A 23 -1.00 10.80 -7.40
C VAL A 23 -0.94 10.81 -8.93
N GLN A 24 -1.99 10.33 -9.59
CA GLN A 24 -2.07 10.31 -11.04
C GLN A 24 -2.06 11.74 -11.61
N ASP A 25 -1.29 11.94 -12.68
CA ASP A 25 -1.24 13.17 -13.47
C ASP A 25 -0.86 14.45 -12.69
N ILE A 26 -0.28 14.30 -11.49
CA ILE A 26 0.25 15.41 -10.70
C ILE A 26 1.76 15.27 -10.50
N GLY A 27 2.42 16.39 -10.25
CA GLY A 27 3.83 16.43 -9.85
C GLY A 27 4.00 16.43 -8.33
N GLN A 28 5.24 16.19 -7.88
CA GLN A 28 5.61 16.21 -6.48
C GLN A 28 5.34 17.55 -5.79
N ASP A 29 5.55 18.68 -6.49
CA ASP A 29 5.29 20.01 -5.94
C ASP A 29 3.81 20.23 -5.63
N THR A 30 2.92 19.74 -6.51
CA THR A 30 1.47 19.77 -6.27
C THR A 30 1.08 18.89 -5.09
N PHE A 31 1.69 17.71 -4.97
CA PHE A 31 1.47 16.84 -3.81
C PHE A 31 1.95 17.49 -2.50
N ASN A 32 3.14 18.09 -2.49
CA ASN A 32 3.71 18.76 -1.31
C ASN A 32 2.91 19.98 -0.84
N GLY A 33 2.10 20.59 -1.72
CA GLY A 33 1.22 21.71 -1.39
C GLY A 33 -0.24 21.33 -1.06
N ASP A 34 -0.59 20.04 -1.08
CA ASP A 34 -1.97 19.56 -0.86
C ASP A 34 -2.05 18.60 0.33
N ASP A 35 -2.27 19.15 1.53
CA ASP A 35 -2.34 18.40 2.79
C ASP A 35 -3.46 17.35 2.79
N MET A 36 -4.57 17.61 2.10
CA MET A 36 -5.67 16.66 1.99
C MET A 36 -5.23 15.44 1.21
N ARG A 37 -4.55 15.65 0.08
CA ARG A 37 -4.01 14.56 -0.74
C ARG A 37 -2.90 13.80 -0.02
N GLN A 38 -2.01 14.49 0.68
CA GLN A 38 -0.99 13.86 1.52
C GLN A 38 -1.63 12.93 2.56
N SER A 39 -2.61 13.45 3.30
CA SER A 39 -3.34 12.69 4.31
C SER A 39 -4.05 11.48 3.72
N ALA A 40 -4.67 11.64 2.54
CA ALA A 40 -5.32 10.55 1.84
C ALA A 40 -4.34 9.45 1.43
N VAL A 41 -3.18 9.80 0.87
CA VAL A 41 -2.13 8.84 0.49
C VAL A 41 -1.57 8.12 1.72
N ILE A 42 -1.17 8.86 2.75
CA ILE A 42 -0.66 8.30 4.02
C ILE A 42 -1.65 7.28 4.59
N ARG A 43 -2.94 7.63 4.63
CA ARG A 43 -3.98 6.75 5.13
C ARG A 43 -4.07 5.43 4.35
N GLN A 44 -3.97 5.47 3.02
CA GLN A 44 -4.01 4.25 2.23
C GLN A 44 -2.74 3.41 2.40
N LEU A 45 -1.57 4.04 2.56
CA LEU A 45 -0.33 3.32 2.88
C LEU A 45 -0.41 2.60 4.24
N GLU A 46 -1.03 3.22 5.25
CA GLU A 46 -1.32 2.55 6.53
C GLU A 46 -2.22 1.33 6.36
N ILE A 47 -3.28 1.45 5.55
CA ILE A 47 -4.22 0.35 5.26
C ILE A 47 -3.48 -0.81 4.58
N ILE A 48 -2.63 -0.53 3.60
CA ILE A 48 -1.81 -1.54 2.93
C ILE A 48 -0.97 -2.32 3.95
N GLY A 49 -0.25 -1.64 4.85
CA GLY A 49 0.57 -2.31 5.84
C GLY A 49 -0.23 -3.08 6.89
N GLU A 50 -1.35 -2.53 7.34
CA GLU A 50 -2.26 -3.20 8.29
C GLU A 50 -2.90 -4.46 7.70
N ALA A 51 -3.39 -4.39 6.46
CA ALA A 51 -3.93 -5.55 5.75
C ALA A 51 -2.83 -6.60 5.50
N THR A 52 -1.61 -6.16 5.16
CA THR A 52 -0.47 -7.07 5.01
C THR A 52 -0.19 -7.86 6.29
N LYS A 53 -0.25 -7.22 7.47
CA LYS A 53 -0.06 -7.89 8.77
C LYS A 53 -1.10 -8.97 9.06
N ARG A 54 -2.26 -8.94 8.41
CA ARG A 54 -3.35 -9.93 8.58
C ARG A 54 -3.22 -11.14 7.66
N LEU A 55 -2.41 -11.05 6.61
CA LEU A 55 -2.14 -12.18 5.71
C LEU A 55 -1.51 -13.34 6.46
N SER A 56 -1.91 -14.56 6.13
CA SER A 56 -1.36 -15.78 6.71
C SER A 56 0.14 -15.92 6.40
N PRO A 57 0.94 -16.51 7.32
CA PRO A 57 2.34 -16.82 7.06
C PRO A 57 2.51 -17.72 5.82
N GLU A 58 1.59 -18.65 5.60
CA GLU A 58 1.61 -19.58 4.47
C GLU A 58 1.48 -18.84 3.13
N LEU A 59 0.57 -17.86 3.03
CA LEU A 59 0.43 -17.05 1.82
C LEU A 59 1.70 -16.22 1.57
N ARG A 60 2.22 -15.54 2.59
CA ARG A 60 3.43 -14.73 2.45
C ARG A 60 4.63 -15.56 2.01
N ALA A 61 4.81 -16.73 2.63
CA ALA A 61 5.86 -17.68 2.28
C ALA A 61 5.71 -18.25 0.85
N GLY A 62 4.47 -18.38 0.36
CA GLY A 62 4.19 -18.80 -1.02
C GLY A 62 4.53 -17.75 -2.08
N HIS A 63 4.66 -16.48 -1.69
CA HIS A 63 4.90 -15.35 -2.60
C HIS A 63 6.06 -14.46 -2.11
N PRO A 64 7.30 -14.97 -2.00
CA PRO A 64 8.43 -14.26 -1.41
C PRO A 64 8.98 -13.12 -2.27
N ALA A 65 8.57 -13.01 -3.53
CA ALA A 65 8.94 -11.90 -4.40
C ALA A 65 8.22 -10.59 -4.03
N ILE A 66 7.14 -10.69 -3.26
CA ILE A 66 6.39 -9.53 -2.74
C ILE A 66 7.01 -9.15 -1.40
N LEU A 67 7.37 -7.89 -1.24
CA LEU A 67 8.06 -7.36 -0.06
C LEU A 67 7.10 -7.14 1.12
N TRP A 68 6.50 -8.22 1.63
CA TRP A 68 5.47 -8.16 2.68
C TRP A 68 5.94 -7.48 3.96
N GLU A 69 7.18 -7.75 4.38
CA GLU A 69 7.74 -7.17 5.61
C GLU A 69 7.95 -5.66 5.47
N ASP A 70 8.35 -5.18 4.29
CA ASP A 70 8.50 -3.75 4.04
C ASP A 70 7.14 -3.03 4.05
N MET A 71 6.11 -3.65 3.46
CA MET A 71 4.73 -3.13 3.51
C MET A 71 4.20 -3.06 4.95
N ALA A 72 4.40 -4.12 5.73
CA ALA A 72 3.99 -4.16 7.14
C ALA A 72 4.76 -3.16 8.01
N GLY A 73 6.07 -3.02 7.78
CA GLY A 73 6.95 -2.11 8.51
C GLY A 73 6.70 -0.64 8.17
N MET A 74 6.35 -0.32 6.92
CA MET A 74 5.97 1.04 6.51
C MET A 74 4.85 1.60 7.37
N ARG A 75 3.81 0.81 7.67
CA ARG A 75 2.72 1.23 8.56
C ARG A 75 3.23 1.63 9.94
N ASP A 76 4.19 0.91 10.51
CA ASP A 76 4.74 1.26 11.82
C ASP A 76 5.53 2.57 11.78
N ILE A 77 6.26 2.82 10.69
CA ILE A 77 6.95 4.11 10.48
C ILE A 77 5.94 5.25 10.38
N LEU A 78 4.88 5.09 9.57
CA LEU A 78 3.89 6.14 9.32
C LEU A 78 3.15 6.57 10.59
N ILE A 79 2.78 5.62 11.46
CA ILE A 79 2.06 5.94 12.69
C ILE A 79 2.95 6.47 13.82
N HIS A 80 4.24 6.12 13.84
CA HIS A 80 5.15 6.48 14.93
C HIS A 80 6.04 7.69 14.62
N ALA A 81 6.30 7.97 13.35
CA ALA A 81 7.09 9.12 12.88
C ALA A 81 6.22 10.15 12.16
N TYR A 82 4.92 10.24 12.49
CA TYR A 82 3.96 11.12 11.82
C TYR A 82 4.36 12.62 11.91
N ASP A 83 5.10 12.98 12.96
CA ASP A 83 5.63 14.33 13.23
C ASP A 83 6.88 14.68 12.42
N HIS A 84 7.54 13.68 11.82
CA HIS A 84 8.75 13.82 11.00
C HIS A 84 8.63 13.12 9.64
N LEU A 85 7.41 13.02 9.09
CA LEU A 85 7.20 12.33 7.82
C LEU A 85 7.97 13.01 6.70
N ASN A 86 8.83 12.22 6.06
CA ASN A 86 9.52 12.66 4.86
C ASN A 86 8.56 12.57 3.66
N LEU A 87 7.95 13.69 3.27
CA LEU A 87 7.02 13.75 2.14
C LEU A 87 7.63 13.25 0.81
N ASN A 88 8.94 13.38 0.63
CA ASN A 88 9.61 12.83 -0.55
C ASN A 88 9.60 11.31 -0.55
N LEU A 89 9.74 10.69 0.63
CA LEU A 89 9.60 9.23 0.77
C LEU A 89 8.17 8.79 0.49
N ILE A 90 7.16 9.51 1.03
CA ILE A 90 5.75 9.20 0.77
C ILE A 90 5.44 9.28 -0.73
N TRP A 91 5.87 10.36 -1.38
CA TRP A 91 5.70 10.55 -2.82
C TRP A 91 6.38 9.44 -3.62
N ASN A 92 7.64 9.12 -3.32
CA ASN A 92 8.37 8.04 -3.99
C ASN A 92 7.69 6.68 -3.81
N THR A 93 7.25 6.37 -2.59
CA THR A 93 6.50 5.13 -2.32
C THR A 93 5.22 5.07 -3.13
N ALA A 94 4.43 6.15 -3.13
CA ALA A 94 3.16 6.20 -3.84
C ALA A 94 3.29 6.09 -5.36
N THR A 95 4.37 6.61 -5.94
CA THR A 95 4.54 6.72 -7.40
C THR A 95 5.45 5.67 -8.01
N VAL A 96 6.36 5.08 -7.24
CA VAL A 96 7.33 4.09 -7.73
C VAL A 96 7.02 2.69 -7.22
N HIS A 97 6.80 2.53 -5.91
CA HIS A 97 6.71 1.19 -5.30
C HIS A 97 5.28 0.65 -5.31
N VAL A 98 4.31 1.48 -4.95
CA VAL A 98 2.90 1.09 -4.86
C VAL A 98 2.31 0.59 -6.19
N PRO A 99 2.61 1.20 -7.36
CA PRO A 99 2.07 0.72 -8.63
C PRO A 99 2.41 -0.73 -8.99
N ASP A 100 3.56 -1.23 -8.54
CA ASP A 100 3.98 -2.60 -8.81
C ASP A 100 3.15 -3.63 -8.06
N LEU A 101 2.55 -3.25 -6.93
CA LEU A 101 1.77 -4.15 -6.08
C LEU A 101 0.52 -4.68 -6.78
N ILE A 102 -0.14 -3.92 -7.65
CA ILE A 102 -1.30 -4.42 -8.43
C ILE A 102 -0.88 -5.65 -9.24
N ARG A 103 0.23 -5.54 -9.98
CA ARG A 103 0.71 -6.63 -10.85
C ARG A 103 1.10 -7.88 -10.07
N GLN A 104 1.53 -7.71 -8.82
CA GLN A 104 1.94 -8.80 -7.95
C GLN A 104 0.76 -9.45 -7.22
N ILE A 105 -0.24 -8.67 -6.81
CA ILE A 105 -1.33 -9.12 -5.93
C ILE A 105 -2.57 -9.53 -6.72
N GLU A 106 -2.88 -8.88 -7.84
CA GLU A 106 -4.06 -9.20 -8.65
C GLU A 106 -4.09 -10.66 -9.13
N PRO A 107 -2.96 -11.29 -9.53
CA PRO A 107 -2.93 -12.72 -9.86
C PRO A 107 -3.21 -13.66 -8.68
N LEU A 108 -3.12 -13.18 -7.44
CA LEU A 108 -3.41 -13.96 -6.23
C LEU A 108 -4.89 -13.99 -5.90
N MET A 109 -5.66 -13.07 -6.50
CA MET A 109 -7.09 -13.03 -6.32
C MET A 109 -7.73 -14.19 -7.09
N PRO A 110 -8.73 -14.88 -6.49
CA PRO A 110 -9.50 -15.84 -7.25
C PRO A 110 -10.19 -15.12 -8.41
N SER A 111 -10.18 -15.73 -9.59
CA SER A 111 -11.00 -15.28 -10.71
C SER A 111 -12.46 -15.25 -10.24
N ASP A 112 -13.18 -14.17 -10.55
CA ASP A 112 -14.62 -14.11 -10.31
C ASP A 112 -15.28 -15.18 -11.19
N GLU A 113 -15.72 -16.29 -10.59
CA GLU A 113 -16.67 -17.25 -11.19
C GLU A 113 -18.11 -16.72 -11.07
#